data_AF-A0A7V9FQA0-F1
#
_entry.id   AF-A0A7V9FQA0-F1
#
_cell.length_a   1.000
_cell.length_b   1.000
_cell.length_c   1.000
_cell.angle_alpha   90.00
_cell.angle_beta   90.00
_cell.angle_gamma   90.00
#
_symmetry.space_group_name_H-M   'P 1'
#
loop_
_entity.id
_entity.type
_entity.pdbx_description
1 polymer ?
#
loop_
_entity_poly.entity_id
_entity_poly.type
_entity_poly.pdbx_seq_one_letter_code
_entity_poly.pdbx_strand_id
1 'polypeptide(L)'
;MSALPTSGSATLTAEQLLEFVRRNINNFVDGSPNGCNFQPYEPNIDTAAWSPVFLPTAFPGAVVSIDMFSSGVNLESGSVVLSEIAADHWVFSTLWTPNDLGHPVSGNRQFGFEPRSAGEFVFFTRGADRTTATLDSALEATVFGAAHQLWLSFQRRLAGFVNGNGGLATIESATSHRYDWPTVETTYHHPSTPWVP
;
A
#
# COMPACT_ATOMS: atom_id res chain seq x y z
N MET A 1 0.04 24.54 14.11
CA MET A 1 -1.25 23.85 14.24
C MET A 1 -1.42 23.01 13.00
N SER A 2 -1.52 21.69 13.14
CA SER A 2 -1.76 20.75 12.03
C SER A 2 -3.18 20.93 11.52
N ALA A 3 -3.39 20.78 10.20
CA ALA A 3 -4.69 20.97 9.57
C ALA A 3 -4.89 19.95 8.46
N LEU A 4 -6.08 19.35 8.40
CA LEU A 4 -6.49 18.49 7.29
C LEU A 4 -6.79 19.34 6.04
N PRO A 5 -6.63 18.78 4.84
CA PRO A 5 -6.87 19.51 3.59
C PRO A 5 -8.35 19.82 3.40
N THR A 6 -8.62 20.79 2.54
CA THR A 6 -9.97 21.22 2.14
C THR A 6 -10.33 20.70 0.76
N SER A 7 -11.61 20.38 0.56
CA SER A 7 -12.22 20.18 -0.76
C SER A 7 -13.33 21.21 -0.95
N GLY A 8 -13.11 22.17 -1.86
CA GLY A 8 -13.96 23.36 -1.96
C GLY A 8 -13.90 24.21 -0.69
N SER A 9 -15.04 24.40 -0.02
CA SER A 9 -15.13 25.15 1.24
C SER A 9 -15.10 24.30 2.51
N ALA A 10 -15.05 22.96 2.40
CA ALA A 10 -15.11 22.06 3.53
C ALA A 10 -13.74 21.43 3.85
N THR A 11 -13.36 21.42 5.12
CA THR A 11 -12.22 20.63 5.61
C THR A 11 -12.58 19.15 5.62
N LEU A 12 -11.73 18.31 5.04
CA LEU A 12 -11.90 16.86 5.05
C LEU A 12 -11.68 16.32 6.46
N THR A 13 -12.41 15.27 6.84
CA THR A 13 -12.05 14.42 7.99
C THR A 13 -10.88 13.50 7.65
N ALA A 14 -10.27 12.86 8.64
CA ALA A 14 -9.17 11.94 8.42
C ALA A 14 -9.62 10.71 7.60
N GLU A 15 -10.82 10.21 7.87
CA GLU A 15 -11.48 9.13 7.12
C GLU A 15 -11.73 9.54 5.67
N GLN A 16 -12.19 10.77 5.43
CA GLN A 16 -12.42 11.28 4.08
C GLN A 16 -11.12 11.43 3.31
N LEU A 17 -10.04 11.91 3.95
CA LEU A 17 -8.72 11.96 3.33
C LEU A 17 -8.19 10.56 3.04
N LEU A 18 -8.29 9.63 3.98
CA LEU A 18 -7.85 8.25 3.81
C LEU A 18 -8.56 7.58 2.64
N GLU A 19 -9.88 7.72 2.57
CA GLU A 19 -10.71 7.19 1.49
C GLU A 19 -10.36 7.83 0.14
N PHE A 20 -10.10 9.15 0.11
CA PHE A 20 -9.62 9.83 -1.08
C PHE A 20 -8.28 9.26 -1.55
N VAL A 21 -7.33 9.05 -0.63
CA VAL A 21 -6.03 8.46 -0.94
C VAL A 21 -6.18 7.04 -1.51
N ARG A 22 -7.02 6.20 -0.91
CA ARG A 22 -7.27 4.83 -1.38
C ARG A 22 -7.78 4.82 -2.82
N ARG A 23 -8.82 5.61 -3.13
CA ARG A 23 -9.43 5.70 -4.47
C ARG A 23 -8.52 6.33 -5.51
N ASN A 24 -7.49 7.06 -5.08
CA ASN A 24 -6.60 7.83 -5.95
C ASN A 24 -5.13 7.44 -5.74
N ILE A 25 -4.84 6.20 -5.33
CA ILE A 25 -3.51 5.79 -4.87
C ILE A 25 -2.41 6.08 -5.91
N ASN A 26 -2.72 6.00 -7.21
CA ASN A 26 -1.80 6.33 -8.31
C ASN A 26 -1.34 7.79 -8.31
N ASN A 27 -2.11 8.73 -7.75
CA ASN A 27 -1.68 10.12 -7.59
C ASN A 27 -0.63 10.27 -6.48
N PHE A 28 -0.57 9.28 -5.58
CA PHE A 28 0.29 9.26 -4.41
C PHE A 28 1.46 8.30 -4.57
N VAL A 29 1.74 7.77 -5.75
CA VAL A 29 2.98 7.01 -6.00
C VAL A 29 3.66 7.52 -7.25
N ASP A 30 4.96 7.24 -7.39
CA ASP A 30 5.61 7.40 -8.68
C ASP A 30 5.06 6.33 -9.64
N GLY A 31 4.55 6.77 -10.80
CA GLY A 31 3.88 5.91 -11.78
C GLY A 31 4.77 5.45 -12.94
N SER A 32 4.19 4.64 -13.81
CA SER A 32 4.80 4.15 -15.06
C SER A 32 5.33 5.30 -15.96
N PRO A 33 6.47 5.14 -16.66
CA PRO A 33 7.26 3.92 -16.83
C PRO A 33 8.35 3.71 -15.78
N ASN A 34 8.40 4.49 -14.68
CA ASN A 34 9.49 4.39 -13.69
C ASN A 34 8.96 4.20 -12.26
N GLY A 35 7.82 3.52 -12.12
CA GLY A 35 7.18 3.31 -10.83
C GLY A 35 6.06 2.28 -10.88
N CYS A 36 5.10 2.40 -9.97
CA CYS A 36 4.00 1.45 -9.84
C CYS A 36 2.67 2.04 -10.30
N ASN A 37 1.85 1.22 -10.95
CA ASN A 37 0.47 1.58 -11.28
C ASN A 37 -0.49 0.53 -10.72
N PHE A 38 -1.46 0.99 -9.95
CA PHE A 38 -2.54 0.18 -9.37
C PHE A 38 -3.73 0.20 -10.32
N GLN A 39 -4.24 -0.97 -10.67
CA GLN A 39 -5.39 -1.11 -11.56
C GLN A 39 -6.29 -2.27 -11.12
N PRO A 40 -7.58 -2.23 -11.47
CA PRO A 40 -8.45 -3.40 -11.30
C PRO A 40 -7.85 -4.62 -11.98
N TYR A 41 -7.81 -5.77 -11.29
CA TYR A 41 -7.31 -7.01 -11.89
C TYR A 41 -8.24 -7.50 -13.00
N GLU A 42 -9.54 -7.65 -12.71
CA GLU A 42 -10.58 -7.87 -13.72
C GLU A 42 -11.44 -6.61 -13.84
N PRO A 43 -11.31 -5.80 -14.91
CA PRO A 43 -12.01 -4.52 -15.02
C PRO A 43 -13.53 -4.60 -14.89
N ASN A 44 -14.15 -5.73 -15.24
CA ASN A 44 -15.61 -5.90 -15.13
C ASN A 44 -16.07 -6.31 -13.72
N ILE A 45 -15.15 -6.72 -12.84
CA ILE A 45 -15.45 -7.24 -11.50
C ILE A 45 -14.90 -6.26 -10.44
N ASP A 46 -13.61 -5.94 -10.55
CA ASP A 46 -12.87 -5.22 -9.52
C ASP A 46 -13.00 -3.69 -9.63
N THR A 47 -13.37 -3.16 -10.81
CA THR A 47 -13.52 -1.71 -11.00
C THR A 47 -14.56 -1.12 -10.05
N ALA A 48 -15.67 -1.80 -9.76
CA ALA A 48 -16.69 -1.25 -8.87
C ALA A 48 -16.18 -1.05 -7.44
N ALA A 49 -15.26 -1.91 -6.96
CA ALA A 49 -14.65 -1.79 -5.64
C ALA A 49 -13.50 -0.75 -5.61
N TRP A 50 -12.91 -0.47 -6.77
CA TRP A 50 -11.83 0.52 -6.98
C TRP A 50 -12.29 1.88 -7.51
N SER A 51 -13.53 1.97 -7.98
CA SER A 51 -14.07 3.13 -8.66
C SER A 51 -14.31 4.29 -7.68
N PRO A 52 -14.12 5.55 -8.14
CA PRO A 52 -14.48 6.73 -7.35
C PRO A 52 -15.99 6.83 -7.06
N VAL A 53 -16.85 5.98 -7.65
CA VAL A 53 -18.29 5.96 -7.37
C VAL A 53 -18.54 5.40 -5.96
N PHE A 54 -19.35 6.12 -5.19
CA PHE A 54 -19.68 5.80 -3.81
C PHE A 54 -20.49 4.50 -3.76
N LEU A 55 -19.87 3.39 -3.34
CA LEU A 55 -20.59 2.28 -2.75
C LEU A 55 -20.28 2.28 -1.25
N PRO A 56 -21.30 2.19 -0.36
CA PRO A 56 -21.11 2.07 1.09
C PRO A 56 -20.37 0.79 1.51
N THR A 57 -20.01 -0.06 0.56
CA THR A 57 -19.35 -1.35 0.74
C THR A 57 -18.22 -1.44 -0.28
N ALA A 58 -17.04 -0.92 0.04
CA ALA A 58 -15.84 -1.57 -0.49
C ALA A 58 -15.87 -3.00 0.06
N PHE A 59 -16.03 -3.97 -0.82
CA PHE A 59 -16.07 -5.37 -0.38
C PHE A 59 -14.62 -5.82 -0.13
N PRO A 60 -14.30 -6.35 1.07
CA PRO A 60 -13.17 -7.24 1.20
C PRO A 60 -13.24 -8.30 0.09
N GLY A 61 -12.14 -8.51 -0.63
CA GLY A 61 -12.09 -9.43 -1.78
C GLY A 61 -11.81 -8.80 -3.13
N ALA A 62 -11.85 -7.48 -3.28
CA ALA A 62 -11.47 -6.81 -4.52
C ALA A 62 -9.98 -7.05 -4.84
N VAL A 63 -9.69 -7.49 -6.07
CA VAL A 63 -8.33 -7.80 -6.51
C VAL A 63 -7.76 -6.65 -7.34
N VAL A 64 -6.49 -6.36 -7.08
CA VAL A 64 -5.75 -5.22 -7.61
C VAL A 64 -4.52 -5.77 -8.28
N SER A 65 -4.38 -5.51 -9.57
CA SER A 65 -3.12 -5.74 -10.26
C SER A 65 -2.25 -4.52 -10.06
N ILE A 66 -0.98 -4.75 -9.73
CA ILE A 66 0.05 -3.73 -9.58
C ILE A 66 1.06 -3.96 -10.68
N ASP A 67 1.10 -3.07 -11.66
CA ASP A 67 2.20 -3.01 -12.61
C ASP A 67 3.42 -2.44 -11.88
N MET A 68 4.47 -3.25 -11.76
CA MET A 68 5.68 -2.91 -11.02
C MET A 68 6.86 -2.75 -11.97
N PHE A 69 7.20 -1.50 -12.26
CA PHE A 69 8.40 -1.16 -13.00
C PHE A 69 9.32 -0.32 -12.13
N SER A 70 10.54 -0.79 -11.87
CA SER A 70 11.50 -0.01 -11.09
C SER A 70 12.90 -0.08 -11.69
N SER A 71 13.49 1.08 -11.94
CA SER A 71 14.90 1.22 -12.35
C SER A 71 15.31 0.35 -13.54
N GLY A 72 14.43 0.17 -14.53
CA GLY A 72 14.69 -0.64 -15.72
C GLY A 72 14.55 -2.16 -15.50
N VAL A 73 14.18 -2.58 -14.29
CA VAL A 73 13.80 -3.96 -13.97
C VAL A 73 12.28 -4.03 -13.98
N ASN A 74 11.75 -4.82 -14.92
CA ASN A 74 10.37 -5.27 -14.86
C ASN A 74 10.30 -6.36 -13.78
N LEU A 75 9.64 -6.07 -12.66
CA LEU A 75 9.51 -7.00 -11.53
C LEU A 75 8.29 -7.94 -11.68
N GLU A 76 7.72 -8.02 -12.89
CA GLU A 76 6.43 -8.64 -13.20
C GLU A 76 5.26 -7.93 -12.49
N SER A 77 4.05 -8.07 -13.03
CA SER A 77 2.85 -7.55 -12.36
C SER A 77 2.55 -8.41 -11.13
N GLY A 78 2.17 -7.78 -10.03
CA GLY A 78 1.82 -8.46 -8.79
C GLY A 78 0.38 -8.17 -8.39
N SER A 79 -0.37 -9.21 -8.02
CA SER A 79 -1.75 -9.06 -7.54
C SER A 79 -1.83 -8.97 -6.02
N VAL A 80 -2.69 -8.09 -5.51
CA VAL A 80 -3.08 -8.02 -4.10
C VAL A 80 -4.60 -8.03 -3.97
N VAL A 81 -5.11 -8.49 -2.82
CA VAL A 81 -6.53 -8.34 -2.44
C VAL A 81 -6.67 -7.31 -1.34
N LEU A 82 -7.74 -6.51 -1.42
CA LEU A 82 -8.24 -5.76 -0.27
C LEU A 82 -8.78 -6.74 0.77
N SER A 83 -7.93 -7.16 1.71
CA SER A 83 -8.26 -8.17 2.72
C SER A 83 -8.99 -7.59 3.92
N GLU A 84 -8.83 -6.30 4.18
CA GLU A 84 -9.51 -5.59 5.27
C GLU A 84 -9.80 -4.15 4.88
N ILE A 85 -10.96 -3.65 5.33
CA ILE A 85 -11.30 -2.24 5.28
C ILE A 85 -12.01 -1.82 6.58
N ALA A 86 -11.56 -0.71 7.14
CA ALA A 86 -12.14 -0.06 8.30
C ALA A 86 -12.18 1.47 8.08
N ALA A 87 -12.72 2.21 9.04
CA ALA A 87 -12.81 3.67 8.94
C ALA A 87 -11.43 4.35 8.98
N ASP A 88 -10.48 3.76 9.70
CA ASP A 88 -9.15 4.30 9.98
C ASP A 88 -8.03 3.63 9.18
N HIS A 89 -8.33 2.55 8.45
CA HIS A 89 -7.34 1.86 7.63
C HIS A 89 -7.93 0.93 6.56
N TRP A 90 -7.06 0.46 5.66
CA TRP A 90 -7.28 -0.72 4.84
C TRP A 90 -6.01 -1.56 4.73
N VAL A 91 -6.16 -2.86 4.40
CA VAL A 91 -5.05 -3.80 4.24
C VAL A 91 -5.09 -4.43 2.86
N PHE A 92 -3.93 -4.47 2.21
CA PHE A 92 -3.66 -5.34 1.08
C PHE A 92 -2.90 -6.59 1.52
N SER A 93 -3.33 -7.75 1.03
CA SER A 93 -2.62 -9.02 1.14
C SER A 93 -2.19 -9.48 -0.25
N THR A 94 -0.96 -9.94 -0.38
CA THR A 94 -0.43 -10.48 -1.63
C THR A 94 -1.17 -11.75 -2.04
N LEU A 95 -1.45 -11.89 -3.34
CA LEU A 95 -2.14 -13.04 -3.92
C LEU A 95 -1.34 -13.64 -5.05
N TRP A 96 -1.55 -14.94 -5.27
CA TRP A 96 -1.27 -15.57 -6.55
C TRP A 96 -2.50 -15.46 -7.43
N THR A 97 -2.33 -15.10 -8.70
CA THR A 97 -3.41 -15.13 -9.70
C THR A 97 -2.95 -15.81 -10.99
N PRO A 98 -3.86 -16.36 -11.81
CA PRO A 98 -3.48 -16.96 -13.08
C PRO A 98 -2.83 -16.00 -14.07
N ASN A 99 -3.17 -14.70 -14.03
CA ASN A 99 -2.65 -13.71 -14.98
C ASN A 99 -1.32 -13.08 -14.51
N ASP A 100 -1.16 -12.86 -13.20
CA ASP A 100 0.02 -12.18 -12.63
C ASP A 100 1.00 -13.16 -11.95
N LEU A 101 0.67 -14.46 -11.90
CA LEU A 101 1.44 -15.49 -11.21
C LEU A 101 1.72 -15.12 -9.74
N GLY A 102 2.95 -15.29 -9.28
CA GLY A 102 3.36 -15.02 -7.91
C GLY A 102 3.84 -13.59 -7.75
N HIS A 103 3.27 -12.88 -6.77
CA HIS A 103 3.75 -11.57 -6.36
C HIS A 103 5.23 -11.66 -5.88
N PRO A 104 6.14 -10.73 -6.24
CA PRO A 104 7.59 -10.81 -5.92
C PRO A 104 7.88 -10.80 -4.42
N VAL A 105 6.92 -10.33 -3.63
CA VAL A 105 6.90 -10.48 -2.17
C VAL A 105 5.58 -11.04 -1.68
N SER A 106 5.60 -11.68 -0.52
CA SER A 106 4.46 -12.20 0.22
C SER A 106 4.33 -11.45 1.53
N GLY A 107 3.17 -10.90 1.83
CA GLY A 107 2.97 -10.07 3.01
C GLY A 107 1.65 -9.35 3.07
N ASN A 108 1.55 -8.48 4.09
CA ASN A 108 0.41 -7.60 4.30
C ASN A 108 0.89 -6.15 4.39
N ARG A 109 0.15 -5.24 3.75
CA ARG A 109 0.41 -3.82 3.79
C ARG A 109 -0.83 -3.05 4.19
N GLN A 110 -0.74 -2.37 5.32
CA GLN A 110 -1.79 -1.51 5.84
C GLN A 110 -1.50 -0.06 5.49
N PHE A 111 -2.55 0.66 5.10
CA PHE A 111 -2.57 2.10 4.97
C PHE A 111 -3.61 2.63 5.93
N GLY A 112 -3.31 3.70 6.65
CA GLY A 112 -4.23 4.19 7.66
C GLY A 112 -3.82 5.52 8.24
N PHE A 113 -4.56 5.91 9.27
CA PHE A 113 -4.19 7.03 10.13
C PHE A 113 -4.41 6.70 11.60
N GLU A 114 -3.71 7.42 12.47
CA GLU A 114 -3.93 7.39 13.91
C GLU A 114 -3.95 8.83 14.48
N PRO A 115 -4.81 9.13 15.46
CA PRO A 115 -4.79 10.43 16.12
C PRO A 115 -3.55 10.54 17.02
N ARG A 116 -2.82 11.65 16.93
CA ARG A 116 -1.68 11.97 17.81
C ARG A 116 -2.08 12.92 18.94
N SER A 117 -2.86 13.94 18.60
CA SER A 117 -3.35 14.96 19.54
C SER A 117 -4.64 15.57 19.00
N ALA A 118 -5.24 16.54 19.71
CA ALA A 118 -6.50 17.14 19.29
C ALA A 118 -6.38 17.80 17.89
N GLY A 119 -6.98 17.16 16.89
CA GLY A 119 -6.96 17.61 15.49
C GLY A 119 -5.68 17.26 14.72
N GLU A 120 -4.78 16.46 15.30
CA GLU A 120 -3.53 16.02 14.66
C GLU A 120 -3.56 14.52 14.38
N PHE A 121 -3.21 14.14 13.16
CA PHE A 121 -3.22 12.76 12.69
C PHE A 121 -1.89 12.37 12.07
N VAL A 122 -1.48 11.13 12.27
CA VAL A 122 -0.36 10.51 11.56
C VAL A 122 -0.95 9.59 10.51
N PHE A 123 -0.73 9.90 9.23
CA PHE A 123 -1.05 9.00 8.12
C PHE A 123 0.16 8.11 7.83
N PHE A 124 -0.08 6.81 7.66
CA PHE A 124 1.00 5.84 7.54
C PHE A 124 0.72 4.80 6.44
N THR A 125 1.83 4.22 5.95
CA THR A 125 1.85 2.89 5.34
C THR A 125 2.79 2.03 6.15
N ARG A 126 2.35 0.82 6.51
CA ARG A 126 3.17 -0.17 7.23
C ARG A 126 2.97 -1.54 6.62
N GLY A 127 4.01 -2.36 6.63
CA GLY A 127 3.92 -3.71 6.10
C GLY A 127 5.09 -4.57 6.53
N ALA A 128 4.90 -5.87 6.42
CA ALA A 128 5.93 -6.88 6.62
C ALA A 128 5.84 -7.83 5.43
N ASP A 129 6.95 -7.96 4.71
CA ASP A 129 7.02 -8.65 3.43
C ASP A 129 8.23 -9.60 3.43
N ARG A 130 8.09 -10.75 2.76
CA ARG A 130 9.17 -11.70 2.44
C ARG A 130 9.21 -11.89 0.93
N THR A 131 10.39 -12.08 0.33
CA THR A 131 10.49 -12.47 -1.08
C THR A 131 9.81 -13.83 -1.33
N THR A 132 9.03 -13.94 -2.41
CA THR A 132 8.18 -15.12 -2.66
C THR A 132 8.95 -16.25 -3.35
N ALA A 133 9.74 -15.95 -4.39
CA ALA A 133 10.52 -16.95 -5.12
C ALA A 133 12.03 -16.85 -4.84
N THR A 134 12.76 -17.90 -5.24
CA THR A 134 14.22 -17.98 -5.12
C THR A 134 14.94 -16.90 -5.93
N LEU A 135 14.39 -16.51 -7.08
CA LEU A 135 14.93 -15.42 -7.90
C LEU A 135 14.73 -14.05 -7.23
N ASP A 136 13.58 -13.84 -6.58
CA ASP A 136 13.32 -12.61 -5.81
C ASP A 136 14.27 -12.50 -4.62
N SER A 137 14.59 -13.61 -3.96
CA SER A 137 15.57 -13.65 -2.87
C SER A 137 16.98 -13.31 -3.36
N ALA A 138 17.34 -13.71 -4.59
CA ALA A 138 18.62 -13.31 -5.19
C ALA A 138 18.68 -11.80 -5.54
N LEU A 139 17.52 -11.15 -5.69
CA LEU A 139 17.36 -9.71 -5.98
C LEU A 139 16.79 -8.92 -4.81
N GLU A 140 16.85 -9.48 -3.59
CA GLU A 140 16.15 -8.95 -2.42
C GLU A 140 16.48 -7.46 -2.14
N ALA A 141 17.76 -7.09 -2.28
CA ALA A 141 18.21 -5.72 -2.08
C ALA A 141 17.57 -4.75 -3.10
N THR A 142 17.40 -5.18 -4.35
CA THR A 142 16.78 -4.40 -5.42
C THR A 142 15.28 -4.29 -5.19
N VAL A 143 14.60 -5.42 -4.93
CA VAL A 143 13.14 -5.47 -4.70
C VAL A 143 12.76 -4.57 -3.52
N PHE A 144 13.41 -4.76 -2.38
CA PHE A 144 13.10 -3.96 -1.19
C PHE A 144 13.63 -2.53 -1.27
N GLY A 145 14.67 -2.26 -2.06
CA GLY A 145 15.15 -0.92 -2.33
C GLY A 145 14.14 -0.11 -3.16
N ALA A 146 13.63 -0.72 -4.23
CA ALA A 146 12.58 -0.17 -5.08
C ALA A 146 11.30 0.10 -4.30
N ALA A 147 10.82 -0.89 -3.55
CA ALA A 147 9.64 -0.75 -2.69
C ALA A 147 9.83 0.38 -1.67
N HIS A 148 11.01 0.50 -1.05
CA HIS A 148 11.29 1.59 -0.11
C HIS A 148 11.15 2.97 -0.77
N GLN A 149 11.72 3.17 -1.96
CA GLN A 149 11.59 4.43 -2.69
C GLN A 149 10.15 4.75 -3.09
N LEU A 150 9.38 3.73 -3.51
CA LEU A 150 7.95 3.88 -3.79
C LEU A 150 7.20 4.43 -2.57
N TRP A 151 7.40 3.85 -1.38
CA TRP A 151 6.70 4.30 -0.18
C TRP A 151 7.19 5.65 0.35
N LEU A 152 8.46 6.01 0.13
CA LEU A 152 8.94 7.37 0.36
C LEU A 152 8.32 8.38 -0.62
N SER A 153 8.07 7.99 -1.87
CA SER A 153 7.32 8.83 -2.82
C SER A 153 5.89 9.08 -2.32
N PHE A 154 5.27 8.06 -1.73
CA PHE A 154 3.94 8.17 -1.14
C PHE A 154 3.83 9.18 -0.02
N GLN A 155 4.76 9.13 0.94
CA GLN A 155 4.81 10.12 2.01
C GLN A 155 4.98 11.55 1.47
N ARG A 156 5.88 11.73 0.49
CA ARG A 156 6.13 13.04 -0.14
C ARG A 156 4.92 13.57 -0.88
N ARG A 157 4.25 12.73 -1.68
CA ARG A 157 3.08 13.12 -2.49
C ARG A 157 1.87 13.41 -1.61
N LEU A 158 1.62 12.61 -0.58
CA LEU A 158 0.54 12.88 0.37
C LEU A 158 0.76 14.19 1.14
N ALA A 159 1.96 14.41 1.67
CA ALA A 159 2.28 15.67 2.34
C ALA A 159 2.14 16.87 1.39
N GLY A 160 2.61 16.72 0.14
CA GLY A 160 2.44 17.73 -0.92
C GLY A 160 0.97 18.01 -1.22
N PHE A 161 0.13 16.99 -1.32
CA PHE A 161 -1.31 17.14 -1.50
C PHE A 161 -1.96 17.89 -0.33
N VAL A 162 -1.65 17.50 0.91
CA VAL A 162 -2.22 18.16 2.10
C VAL A 162 -1.82 19.64 2.14
N ASN A 163 -0.53 19.95 1.98
CA ASN A 163 -0.01 21.31 1.98
C ASN A 163 -0.53 22.15 0.81
N GLY A 164 -0.74 21.53 -0.36
CA GLY A 164 -1.29 22.19 -1.54
C GLY A 164 -2.80 22.46 -1.48
N ASN A 165 -3.52 21.83 -0.53
CA ASN A 165 -4.98 21.93 -0.39
C ASN A 165 -5.38 22.50 0.98
N GLY A 166 -4.62 23.46 1.51
CA GLY A 166 -5.01 24.22 2.71
C GLY A 166 -4.78 23.51 4.05
N GLY A 167 -4.20 22.31 4.04
CA GLY A 167 -3.75 21.62 5.25
C GLY A 167 -2.31 21.94 5.62
N LEU A 168 -1.81 21.30 6.68
CA LEU A 168 -0.42 21.35 7.11
C LEU A 168 0.08 19.93 7.42
N ALA A 169 1.07 19.47 6.66
CA ALA A 169 1.69 18.17 6.81
C ALA A 169 3.23 18.26 6.80
N THR A 170 3.84 17.44 7.65
CA THR A 170 5.29 17.20 7.73
C THR A 170 5.55 15.71 7.60
N ILE A 171 6.70 15.35 7.01
CA ILE A 171 7.08 13.95 6.82
C ILE A 171 7.93 13.50 8.00
N GLU A 172 7.59 12.36 8.59
CA GLU A 172 8.42 11.70 9.60
C GLU A 172 9.40 10.72 8.97
N SER A 173 10.48 10.40 9.69
CA SER A 173 11.46 9.43 9.20
C SER A 173 10.83 8.05 9.06
N ALA A 174 10.95 7.46 7.87
CA ALA A 174 10.51 6.10 7.63
C ALA A 174 11.37 5.10 8.41
N THR A 175 10.71 4.10 9.01
CA THR A 175 11.38 2.95 9.62
C THR A 175 11.35 1.79 8.63
N SER A 176 12.51 1.20 8.34
CA SER A 176 12.65 0.08 7.42
C SER A 176 13.81 -0.81 7.85
N HIS A 177 13.51 -2.02 8.31
CA HIS A 177 14.51 -3.00 8.74
C HIS A 177 14.54 -4.18 7.77
N ARG A 178 15.71 -4.81 7.63
CA ARG A 178 15.88 -6.10 6.98
C ARG A 178 16.29 -7.08 8.06
N TYR A 179 15.52 -8.15 8.20
CA TYR A 179 15.78 -9.20 9.18
C TYR A 179 16.26 -10.44 8.45
N ASP A 180 17.23 -11.14 9.02
CA ASP A 180 17.68 -12.42 8.49
C ASP A 180 16.56 -13.46 8.67
N TRP A 181 15.87 -13.77 7.58
CA TRP A 181 14.70 -14.64 7.62
C TRP A 181 15.00 -16.04 8.19
N PRO A 182 16.08 -16.75 7.79
CA PRO A 182 16.48 -18.00 8.44
C PRO A 182 16.56 -17.92 9.96
N THR A 183 17.11 -16.84 10.51
CA THR A 183 17.16 -16.62 11.97
C THR A 183 15.76 -16.39 12.56
N VAL A 184 14.92 -15.59 11.92
CA VAL A 184 13.53 -15.34 12.36
C VAL A 184 12.72 -16.64 12.35
N GLU A 185 12.80 -17.40 11.27
CA GLU A 185 12.09 -18.67 11.10
C GLU A 185 12.52 -19.68 12.18
N THR A 186 13.81 -19.93 12.33
CA THR A 186 14.29 -20.89 13.34
C THR A 186 13.96 -20.48 14.77
N THR A 187 13.91 -19.19 15.07
CA THR A 187 13.64 -18.69 16.43
C THR A 187 12.15 -18.68 16.75
N TYR A 188 11.31 -18.21 15.82
CA TYR A 188 9.93 -17.83 16.11
C TYR A 188 8.88 -18.65 15.34
N HIS A 189 9.23 -19.37 14.28
CA HIS A 189 8.27 -20.15 13.49
C HIS A 189 7.98 -21.50 14.14
N HIS A 190 6.97 -21.51 15.02
CA HIS A 190 6.44 -22.70 15.68
C HIS A 190 4.94 -22.85 15.40
N PRO A 191 4.53 -23.10 14.14
CA PRO A 191 3.12 -23.17 13.79
C PRO A 191 2.45 -24.32 14.56
N SER A 192 1.38 -24.02 15.29
CA SER A 192 0.57 -25.01 16.01
C SER A 192 -0.46 -25.70 15.11
N THR A 193 -0.63 -25.20 13.90
CA THR A 193 -1.51 -25.74 12.86
C THR A 193 -0.76 -25.79 11.53
N PRO A 194 -0.94 -26.84 10.71
CA PRO A 194 -0.37 -26.87 9.37
C PRO A 194 -0.90 -25.71 8.52
N TRP A 195 -0.13 -25.34 7.50
CA TRP A 195 -0.59 -24.41 6.47
C TRP A 195 -1.86 -24.95 5.82
N VAL A 196 -2.81 -24.06 5.55
CA VAL A 196 -3.98 -24.42 4.73
C VAL A 196 -3.46 -24.77 3.34
N PRO A 197 -3.73 -25.98 2.84
CA PRO A 197 -3.19 -26.47 1.57
C PRO A 197 -3.74 -25.69 0.36
#